data_AF-A0ABD2Q9W1-F1
#
_entry.id   AF-A0ABD2Q9W1-F1
#
_cell.length_a   1.000
_cell.length_b   1.000
_cell.length_c   1.000
_cell.angle_alpha   90.00
_cell.angle_beta   90.00
_cell.angle_gamma   90.00
#
_symmetry.space_group_name_H-M   'P 1'
#
loop_
_entity.id
_entity.type
_entity.pdbx_description
1 polymer ?
#
loop_
_entity_poly.entity_id
_entity_poly.type
_entity_poly.pdbx_seq_one_letter_code
_entity_poly.pdbx_strand_id
1 'polypeptide(L)' 'MPFTPVQTEKCMRCTKSVYAAERMEAGGNIFHKLCFRCNVCDMSLKLNNYNQSEGKLYCKKHYQDEILAKNTQTPV' A
#
# COMPACT_ATOMS: atom_id res chain seq x y z
N MET A 1 -7.22 25.94 -25.82
CA MET A 1 -8.03 25.05 -24.95
C MET A 1 -7.10 24.58 -23.83
N PRO A 2 -7.22 25.04 -22.57
CA PRO A 2 -6.32 24.59 -21.52
C PRO A 2 -6.91 23.31 -20.91
N PHE A 3 -6.41 22.15 -21.35
CA PHE A 3 -6.62 20.92 -20.60
C PHE A 3 -5.70 20.97 -19.40
N THR A 4 -6.20 21.54 -18.30
CA THR A 4 -5.53 21.49 -17.00
C THR A 4 -5.26 20.02 -16.70
N PRO A 5 -3.99 19.60 -16.53
CA PRO A 5 -3.70 18.21 -16.24
C PRO A 5 -4.38 17.87 -14.92
N VAL A 6 -5.37 16.97 -14.99
CA VAL A 6 -6.00 16.39 -13.82
C VAL A 6 -4.90 15.89 -12.90
N GLN A 7 -4.87 16.39 -11.66
CA GLN A 7 -3.89 16.02 -10.66
C GLN A 7 -4.01 14.51 -10.43
N THR A 8 -3.16 13.73 -11.08
CA THR A 8 -3.14 12.28 -10.92
C THR A 8 -2.22 11.95 -9.77
N GLU A 9 -2.79 11.49 -8.67
CA GLU A 9 -2.04 10.89 -7.58
C GLU A 9 -1.15 9.77 -8.11
N LYS A 10 0.04 9.59 -7.57
CA LYS A 10 0.97 8.55 -8.04
C LYS A 10 0.92 7.37 -7.10
N CYS A 11 0.79 6.17 -7.64
CA CYS A 11 0.84 4.97 -6.83
C CYS A 11 2.23 4.81 -6.24
N MET A 12 2.37 4.67 -4.92
CA MET A 12 3.69 4.45 -4.32
C MET A 12 4.34 3.12 -4.67
N ARG A 13 3.58 2.13 -5.17
CA ARG A 13 4.11 0.82 -5.55
C ARG A 13 4.65 0.77 -6.99
N CYS A 14 3.89 1.30 -7.95
CA CYS A 14 4.26 1.24 -9.37
C CYS A 14 4.62 2.60 -9.97
N THR A 15 4.53 3.67 -9.18
CA THR A 15 4.86 5.06 -9.53
C THR A 15 4.07 5.60 -10.73
N LYS A 16 3.02 4.88 -11.15
CA LYS A 16 2.11 5.29 -12.22
C LYS A 16 1.00 6.19 -11.68
N SER A 17 0.48 7.04 -12.57
CA SER A 17 -0.74 7.82 -12.32
C SER A 17 -1.90 6.92 -11.92
N VAL A 18 -2.52 7.25 -10.80
CA VAL A 18 -3.69 6.62 -10.23
C VAL A 18 -4.86 7.53 -10.55
N TYR A 19 -5.75 7.02 -11.40
CA TYR A 19 -6.99 7.70 -11.71
C TYR A 19 -7.98 7.54 -10.57
N ALA A 20 -8.96 8.45 -10.47
CA ALA A 20 -10.01 8.40 -9.45
C ALA A 20 -10.72 7.04 -9.39
N ALA A 21 -10.87 6.34 -10.54
CA ALA A 21 -11.48 5.01 -10.63
C ALA A 21 -10.64 3.86 -10.01
N GLU A 22 -9.33 4.06 -9.85
CA GLU A 22 -8.39 3.08 -9.29
C GLU A 22 -7.80 3.54 -7.96
N ARG A 23 -8.16 4.75 -7.49
CA ARG A 23 -7.59 5.36 -6.30
C ARG A 23 -7.87 4.52 -5.07
N MET A 24 -6.81 4.21 -4.35
CA MET A 24 -6.85 3.47 -3.10
C MET A 24 -5.95 4.17 -2.10
N GLU A 25 -6.54 4.65 -1.02
CA GLU A 25 -5.83 5.36 0.05
C GLU A 25 -5.54 4.39 1.20
N ALA A 26 -4.28 4.30 1.61
CA ALA A 26 -3.85 3.39 2.66
C ALA A 26 -2.76 4.02 3.53
N GLY A 27 -3.07 4.18 4.82
CA GLY A 27 -2.17 4.76 5.80
C GLY A 27 -1.47 6.05 5.33
N GLY A 28 -2.20 6.92 4.63
CA GLY A 28 -1.71 8.20 4.10
C GLY A 28 -1.14 8.16 2.67
N ASN A 29 -1.02 6.98 2.07
CA ASN A 29 -0.38 6.79 0.77
C ASN A 29 -1.39 6.34 -0.29
N ILE A 30 -1.18 6.75 -1.54
CA ILE A 30 -2.04 6.35 -2.66
C ILE A 30 -1.47 5.13 -3.38
N PHE A 31 -2.35 4.19 -3.68
CA PHE A 31 -2.08 2.99 -4.45
C PHE A 31 -3.18 2.76 -5.48
N HIS A 32 -2.91 1.90 -6.47
CA HIS A 32 -4.00 1.32 -7.28
C HIS A 32 -4.68 0.20 -6.50
N LYS A 33 -5.99 0.05 -6.71
CA LYS A 33 -6.74 -1.12 -6.23
C LYS A 33 -6.12 -2.47 -6.60
N LEU A 34 -5.46 -2.54 -7.75
CA LEU A 34 -4.71 -3.71 -8.22
C LEU A 34 -3.27 -3.77 -7.73
N CYS A 35 -2.68 -2.65 -7.32
CA CYS A 35 -1.34 -2.58 -6.74
C CYS A 35 -1.36 -2.88 -5.24
N PHE A 36 -2.55 -2.98 -4.64
CA PHE A 36 -2.69 -3.26 -3.23
C PHE A 36 -2.42 -4.74 -2.93
N ARG A 37 -1.15 -5.10 -2.78
CA ARG A 37 -0.71 -6.50 -2.59
C ARG A 37 0.40 -6.60 -1.56
N CYS A 38 0.50 -7.77 -0.92
CA CYS A 38 1.50 -8.04 0.10
C CYS A 38 2.93 -7.90 -0.47
N ASN A 39 3.85 -7.29 0.27
CA ASN A 39 5.24 -7.17 -0.16
C ASN A 39 6.02 -8.49 -0.11
N VAL A 40 5.52 -9.48 0.64
CA VAL A 40 6.22 -10.76 0.87
C VAL A 40 5.73 -11.85 -0.10
N CYS A 41 4.42 -11.93 -0.35
CA CYS A 41 3.85 -12.94 -1.25
C CYS A 41 3.17 -12.36 -2.51
N ASP A 42 3.19 -11.04 -2.70
CA ASP A 42 2.48 -10.35 -3.78
C ASP A 42 0.98 -10.67 -3.90
N MET A 43 0.40 -11.23 -2.83
CA MET A 43 -1.00 -11.58 -2.77
C MET A 43 -1.86 -10.33 -2.71
N SER A 44 -2.88 -10.27 -3.57
CA SER A 44 -3.85 -9.17 -3.65
C SER A 44 -4.56 -8.99 -2.31
N LEU A 45 -4.35 -7.83 -1.69
CA LEU A 45 -4.98 -7.43 -0.44
C LEU A 45 -6.16 -6.52 -0.74
N LYS A 46 -7.16 -6.56 0.13
CA LYS A 46 -8.31 -5.66 0.05
C LYS A 46 -8.14 -4.55 1.08
N LEU A 47 -8.67 -3.36 0.82
CA LEU A 47 -8.79 -2.28 1.82
C LEU A 47 -9.42 -2.74 3.13
N ASN A 48 -10.32 -3.73 3.07
CA ASN A 48 -10.98 -4.28 4.25
C ASN A 48 -10.14 -5.33 5.00
N ASN A 49 -9.01 -5.78 4.44
CA ASN A 49 -8.22 -6.88 4.99
C ASN A 49 -6.73 -6.78 4.63
N TYR A 50 -6.18 -5.58 4.80
CA TYR A 50 -4.75 -5.35 4.68
C TYR A 50 -4.18 -4.88 6.00
N ASN A 51 -2.88 -5.05 6.15
CA ASN A 51 -2.13 -4.44 7.22
C ASN A 51 -0.96 -3.66 6.61
N GLN A 52 -0.60 -2.55 7.24
CA GLN A 52 0.52 -1.72 6.83
C GLN A 52 1.50 -1.61 7.99
N SER A 53 2.77 -1.90 7.75
CA SER A 53 3.86 -1.61 8.68
C SER A 53 4.97 -0.88 7.94
N GLU A 54 5.45 0.23 8.52
CA GLU A 54 6.60 0.98 7.99
C GLU A 54 6.46 1.37 6.50
N GLY A 55 5.22 1.63 6.05
CA GLY A 55 4.92 1.97 4.65
C GLY A 55 4.87 0.79 3.68
N LYS A 56 5.00 -0.45 4.17
CA LYS A 56 4.86 -1.69 3.39
C LYS A 56 3.53 -2.38 3.69
N LEU A 57 2.93 -2.99 2.67
CA LEU A 57 1.64 -3.68 2.76
C LEU A 57 1.85 -5.18 3.01
N TYR A 58 1.08 -5.74 3.93
CA TYR A 58 1.18 -7.12 4.36
C TYR A 58 -0.18 -7.80 4.47
N CYS A 59 -0.21 -9.10 4.18
CA CYS A 59 -1.38 -9.94 4.44
C CYS A 59 -1.48 -10.24 5.94
N LYS A 60 -2.68 -10.57 6.45
CA LYS A 60 -2.88 -10.89 7.88
C LYS A 60 -1.84 -11.87 8.45
N LYS A 61 -1.50 -12.91 7.69
CA LYS A 61 -0.51 -13.94 8.12
C LYS A 61 0.90 -13.36 8.20
N HIS A 62 1.38 -12.72 7.12
CA HIS A 62 2.74 -12.21 7.07
C HIS A 62 2.92 -10.95 7.91
N TYR A 63 1.87 -10.15 8.09
CA TYR A 63 1.90 -9.03 9.02
C TYR A 63 2.10 -9.50 10.45
N GLN A 64 1.35 -10.52 10.89
CA GLN A 64 1.53 -11.08 12.24
C GLN A 64 2.96 -11.58 12.46
N ASP A 65 3.51 -12.27 11.46
CA ASP A 65 4.86 -12.83 11.48
C ASP A 65 5.95 -11.73 11.51
N GLU A 66 5.87 -10.76 10.59
CA GLU A 66 6.78 -9.61 10.53
C GLU A 66 6.70 -8.73 11.78
N ILE A 67 5.51 -8.52 12.35
CA ILE A 67 5.32 -7.72 13.56
C ILE A 67 5.89 -8.45 14.78
N LEU A 68 5.75 -9.77 14.88
CA LEU A 68 6.41 -10.55 15.92
C LEU A 68 7.94 -10.45 15.79
N ALA A 69 8.46 -10.56 14.57
CA ALA A 69 9.89 -10.46 14.30
C ALA A 69 10.48 -9.05 14.55
N LYS A 70 9.74 -7.98 14.17
CA LYS A 70 10.17 -6.59 14.37
C LYS A 70 10.00 -6.08 15.80
N ASN A 71 9.12 -6.66 16.62
CA ASN A 71 9.00 -6.28 18.05
C ASN A 71 10.26 -6.59 18.87
N THR A 72 11.24 -7.31 18.30
CA THR A 72 12.56 -7.48 18.90
C THR A 72 13.53 -6.33 18.56
N GLN A 73 13.12 -5.36 17.73
CA GLN A 73 13.85 -4.11 17.46
C GLN A 73 13.25 -2.93 18.27
N THR A 74 13.20 -3.07 19.58
CA THR A 74 13.57 -1.95 20.47
C THR A 74 14.93 -2.28 21.06
N PRO A 75 16.04 -1.85 20.44
CA PRO A 75 17.27 -1.66 21.19
C PRO A 75 17.04 -0.52 22.17
N VAL A 76 17.06 -0.90 23.46
CA VAL A 76 17.46 -0.14 24.67
C VAL A 76 16.78 1.18 25.00
#